data_AF-G4CI55-F1
#
_entry.id   AF-G4CI55-F1
#
_cell.length_a   1.000
_cell.length_b   1.000
_cell.length_c   1.000
_cell.angle_alpha   90.00
_cell.angle_beta   90.00
_cell.angle_gamma   90.00
#
_symmetry.space_group_name_H-M   'P 1'
#
loop_
_entity.id
_entity.type
_entity.pdbx_description
1 polymer ?
#
loop_
_entity_poly.entity_id
_entity_poly.type
_entity_poly.pdbx_seq_one_letter_code
_entity_poly.pdbx_strand_id
1 'polypeptide(L)'
;MLSSRYLHLHEALGLGPMWLKRGAHVRPAGTAAPTPASPVAVSNPPAAPAPQPAALSPAASIPAASAHTAPDTPMPPQQQPANQAARTSSTNAAPRRRTSPQGAALLNDLDQRTDGHAESVPEPPAETALQAAQRLWAARTPATFTDLAQLRQQAADCTACKLHGERKQALAGNGALPAQVLVLSLNPALHDDDTCQLFSGSHGRLLDNMLAAIGLDAASVFRTAWLRCTPRISLKSSPAEQVACAAFLEQEWAWAQPKAVLLLGDGFRDEVQQWLVKQIIGPTPCFILPHPAVLLRQPLLKAQAWPVLQALRSTLDHAPQAT
;
A
#
# COMPACT_ATOMS: atom_id res chain seq x y z
N MET A 1 25.23 24.05 -21.52
CA MET A 1 26.33 23.89 -20.55
C MET A 1 25.73 23.96 -19.17
N LEU A 2 26.16 23.12 -18.23
CA LEU A 2 25.59 23.04 -16.88
C LEU A 2 26.66 23.37 -15.83
N SER A 3 26.32 24.16 -14.82
CA SER A 3 27.23 24.45 -13.69
C SER A 3 27.28 23.25 -12.74
N SER A 4 28.46 22.91 -12.21
CA SER A 4 28.60 21.84 -11.21
C SER A 4 27.78 22.09 -9.95
N ARG A 5 27.45 23.36 -9.62
CA ARG A 5 26.53 23.70 -8.51
C ARG A 5 25.15 23.07 -8.68
N TYR A 6 24.67 22.97 -9.92
CA TYR A 6 23.35 22.42 -10.20
C TYR A 6 23.30 20.90 -10.02
N LEU A 7 24.42 20.21 -10.27
CA LEU A 7 24.56 18.77 -10.00
C LEU A 7 24.45 18.48 -8.50
N HIS A 8 25.22 19.19 -7.69
CA HIS A 8 25.20 19.01 -6.23
C HIS A 8 23.84 19.33 -5.63
N LEU A 9 23.15 20.36 -6.15
CA LEU A 9 21.80 20.68 -5.70
C LEU A 9 20.81 19.58 -6.08
N HIS A 10 20.91 19.02 -7.29
CA HIS A 10 20.03 17.94 -7.75
C HIS A 10 20.19 16.66 -6.92
N GLU A 11 21.44 16.35 -6.54
CA GLU A 11 21.77 15.23 -5.65
C GLU A 11 21.24 15.47 -4.23
N ALA A 12 21.48 16.66 -3.67
CA ALA A 12 21.01 17.04 -2.33
C ALA A 12 19.47 17.01 -2.22
N LEU A 13 18.76 17.32 -3.31
CA LEU A 13 17.30 17.28 -3.37
C LEU A 13 16.74 15.88 -3.68
N GLY A 14 17.59 14.86 -3.88
CA GLY A 14 17.16 13.48 -4.09
C GLY A 14 16.32 13.26 -5.36
N LEU A 15 16.53 14.07 -6.40
CA LEU A 15 15.70 14.10 -7.61
C LEU A 15 15.96 12.92 -8.57
N GLY A 16 16.75 11.93 -8.16
CA GLY A 16 17.10 10.75 -8.96
C GLY A 16 18.17 11.04 -10.03
N PRO A 17 18.30 10.17 -11.05
CA PRO A 17 19.32 10.33 -12.09
C PRO A 17 19.00 11.50 -13.04
N MET A 18 19.97 12.37 -13.25
CA MET A 18 19.87 13.51 -14.18
C MET A 18 20.27 13.09 -15.59
N TRP A 19 19.35 13.17 -16.54
CA TRP A 19 19.61 12.86 -17.96
C TRP A 19 20.07 14.11 -18.70
N LEU A 20 21.29 14.07 -19.23
CA LEU A 20 21.87 15.15 -20.02
C LEU A 20 21.94 14.77 -21.51
N LYS A 21 21.79 15.76 -22.40
CA LYS A 21 22.03 15.54 -23.84
C LYS A 21 23.47 15.06 -24.07
N ARG A 22 23.68 14.19 -25.06
CA ARG A 22 24.95 13.51 -25.36
C ARG A 22 26.17 14.44 -25.59
N GLY A 23 25.95 15.75 -25.82
CA GLY A 23 26.99 16.78 -25.94
C GLY A 23 27.00 17.83 -24.83
N ALA A 24 26.37 17.56 -23.69
CA ALA A 24 26.39 18.48 -22.56
C ALA A 24 27.71 18.35 -21.78
N HIS A 25 28.34 19.48 -21.50
CA HIS A 25 29.54 19.56 -20.66
C HIS A 25 29.21 20.28 -19.35
N VAL A 26 29.70 19.73 -18.23
CA VAL A 26 29.62 20.31 -16.90
C VAL A 26 30.84 21.19 -16.67
N ARG A 27 30.63 22.44 -16.27
CA ARG A 27 31.72 23.35 -15.89
C ARG A 27 31.91 23.36 -14.37
N PRO A 28 33.16 23.42 -13.88
CA PRO A 28 33.42 23.73 -12.48
C PRO A 28 32.78 25.07 -12.15
N ALA A 29 32.05 25.13 -11.04
CA ALA A 29 31.54 26.38 -10.53
C ALA A 29 32.72 27.30 -10.23
N GLY A 30 32.80 28.44 -10.90
CA GLY A 30 33.83 29.43 -10.62
C GLY A 30 33.78 29.84 -9.15
N THR A 31 34.91 29.79 -8.48
CA THR A 31 35.12 30.39 -7.17
C THR A 31 34.88 31.89 -7.34
N ALA A 32 33.77 32.40 -6.80
CA ALA A 32 33.61 33.83 -6.63
C ALA A 32 34.70 34.28 -5.66
N ALA A 33 35.56 35.20 -6.09
CA ALA A 33 36.51 35.86 -5.22
C ALA A 33 35.75 36.50 -4.04
N PRO A 34 36.27 36.42 -2.80
CA PRO A 34 35.62 37.05 -1.67
C PRO A 34 35.68 38.58 -1.83
N THR A 35 34.52 39.21 -1.88
CA THR A 35 34.37 40.66 -1.70
C THR A 35 34.88 41.03 -0.30
N PRO A 36 35.73 42.06 -0.12
CA PRO A 36 36.18 42.44 1.21
C PRO A 36 34.99 42.99 2.00
N ALA A 37 34.67 42.34 3.12
CA ALA A 37 33.69 42.82 4.07
C ALA A 37 34.30 43.94 4.93
N SER A 38 33.60 45.08 5.02
CA SER A 38 33.89 46.14 5.99
C SER A 38 33.76 45.60 7.43
N PRO A 39 34.58 46.08 8.39
CA PRO A 39 34.69 45.45 9.70
C PRO A 39 33.47 45.81 10.56
N VAL A 40 32.79 44.78 11.07
CA VAL A 40 31.87 44.91 12.20
C VAL A 40 32.61 44.45 13.44
N ALA A 41 32.65 45.30 14.46
CA ALA A 41 33.33 45.08 15.72
C ALA A 41 32.76 43.85 16.46
N VAL A 42 33.66 42.96 16.90
CA VAL A 42 33.35 41.78 17.71
C VAL A 42 33.40 42.18 19.19
N SER A 43 32.28 42.07 19.87
CA SER A 43 32.20 42.08 21.34
C SER A 43 32.18 40.62 21.81
N ASN A 44 33.18 40.22 22.61
CA ASN A 44 33.30 38.86 23.14
C ASN A 44 32.23 38.54 24.20
N PRO A 45 31.67 37.32 24.23
CA PRO A 45 30.86 36.81 25.34
C PRO A 45 31.74 36.25 26.49
N PRO A 46 31.22 36.21 27.74
CA PRO A 46 31.98 35.81 28.92
C PRO A 46 32.16 34.29 29.03
N ALA A 47 33.29 33.89 29.64
CA ALA A 47 33.74 32.52 29.81
C ALA A 47 32.91 31.73 30.84
N ALA A 48 32.60 30.46 30.50
CA ALA A 48 32.02 29.47 31.39
C ALA A 48 33.12 28.69 32.15
N PRO A 49 32.89 28.24 33.40
CA PRO A 49 33.92 27.68 34.27
C PRO A 49 34.20 26.18 34.01
N ALA A 50 35.42 25.77 34.34
CA ALA A 50 35.98 24.43 34.16
C ALA A 50 35.41 23.35 35.11
N PRO A 51 35.40 22.07 34.71
CA PRO A 51 34.97 20.96 35.56
C PRO A 51 36.11 20.45 36.48
N GLN A 52 35.76 20.12 37.73
CA GLN A 52 36.64 19.45 38.71
C GLN A 52 36.47 17.92 38.68
N PRO A 53 37.47 17.11 39.11
CA PRO A 53 37.43 15.65 39.07
C PRO A 53 36.96 15.05 40.41
N ALA A 54 36.24 13.92 40.38
CA ALA A 54 35.97 13.11 41.56
C ALA A 54 35.97 11.59 41.27
N ALA A 55 36.97 10.93 41.88
CA ALA A 55 36.98 9.65 42.58
C ALA A 55 36.60 8.29 41.92
N LEU A 56 37.39 7.29 42.31
CA LEU A 56 37.47 5.90 41.85
C LEU A 56 36.78 4.89 42.81
N SER A 57 36.19 3.85 42.20
CA SER A 57 36.16 2.41 42.60
C SER A 57 35.25 1.90 43.75
N PRO A 58 34.95 0.56 43.86
CA PRO A 58 35.19 -0.58 42.93
C PRO A 58 34.00 -1.59 42.72
N ALA A 59 34.17 -2.37 41.64
CA ALA A 59 33.84 -3.79 41.36
C ALA A 59 32.75 -4.61 42.12
N ALA A 60 31.93 -5.34 41.34
CA ALA A 60 31.51 -6.72 41.66
C ALA A 60 31.14 -7.54 40.40
N SER A 61 32.00 -8.52 40.12
CA SER A 61 31.94 -9.85 39.49
C SER A 61 30.73 -10.40 38.70
N ILE A 62 31.10 -11.11 37.62
CA ILE A 62 30.35 -12.03 36.72
C ILE A 62 30.18 -13.43 37.38
N PRO A 63 29.27 -14.32 36.91
CA PRO A 63 29.64 -15.38 35.92
C PRO A 63 28.56 -15.55 34.81
N ALA A 64 28.85 -15.68 33.51
CA ALA A 64 29.50 -16.75 32.72
C ALA A 64 28.61 -17.96 32.38
N ALA A 65 28.76 -18.43 31.12
CA ALA A 65 28.19 -19.62 30.46
C ALA A 65 26.83 -19.39 29.73
N SER A 66 26.60 -19.71 28.45
CA SER A 66 27.31 -20.60 27.52
C SER A 66 27.13 -20.17 26.06
N ALA A 67 28.18 -20.35 25.27
CA ALA A 67 28.17 -20.30 23.82
C ALA A 67 27.62 -21.63 23.23
N HIS A 68 26.76 -21.52 22.22
CA HIS A 68 26.43 -22.58 21.27
C HIS A 68 26.84 -22.04 19.88
N THR A 69 28.07 -22.28 19.42
CA THR A 69 28.46 -23.38 18.50
C THR A 69 27.41 -23.71 17.44
N ALA A 70 27.57 -23.09 16.27
CA ALA A 70 27.02 -23.54 15.01
C ALA A 70 27.75 -24.81 14.53
N PRO A 71 27.06 -25.71 13.82
CA PRO A 71 27.70 -26.55 12.83
C PRO A 71 27.30 -26.11 11.42
N ASP A 72 28.32 -25.71 10.66
CA ASP A 72 28.35 -25.78 9.21
C ASP A 72 28.00 -27.20 8.75
N THR A 73 27.06 -27.34 7.81
CA THR A 73 26.92 -28.57 7.02
C THR A 73 26.74 -28.19 5.55
N PRO A 74 27.60 -28.70 4.65
CA PRO A 74 27.63 -28.33 3.25
C PRO A 74 26.54 -29.03 2.43
N MET A 75 26.05 -28.28 1.45
CA MET A 75 25.09 -28.64 0.40
C MET A 75 25.69 -29.65 -0.59
N PRO A 76 24.98 -30.72 -1.01
CA PRO A 76 25.38 -31.52 -2.17
C PRO A 76 24.85 -30.92 -3.50
N PRO A 77 25.53 -31.16 -4.64
CA PRO A 77 25.27 -30.45 -5.89
C PRO A 77 24.27 -31.17 -6.83
N GLN A 78 23.59 -30.32 -7.61
CA GLN A 78 23.15 -30.43 -9.01
C GLN A 78 22.56 -31.76 -9.55
N GLN A 79 21.41 -31.63 -10.22
CA GLN A 79 21.22 -32.17 -11.57
C GLN A 79 20.07 -31.45 -12.32
N GLN A 80 20.42 -30.72 -13.37
CA GLN A 80 19.53 -30.38 -14.49
C GLN A 80 19.44 -31.58 -15.43
N PRO A 81 18.35 -31.71 -16.19
CA PRO A 81 18.45 -32.14 -17.56
C PRO A 81 17.96 -31.03 -18.50
N ALA A 82 18.88 -30.52 -19.31
CA ALA A 82 18.56 -30.07 -20.65
C ALA A 82 18.40 -31.31 -21.53
N ASN A 83 17.32 -31.42 -22.32
CA ASN A 83 17.45 -31.35 -23.78
C ASN A 83 16.15 -31.63 -24.55
N GLN A 84 16.06 -30.86 -25.64
CA GLN A 84 15.66 -31.27 -26.98
C GLN A 84 14.16 -31.46 -27.29
N ALA A 85 13.65 -30.38 -27.88
CA ALA A 85 12.73 -30.43 -29.00
C ALA A 85 13.21 -31.43 -30.08
N ALA A 86 12.37 -32.41 -30.39
CA ALA A 86 12.41 -33.14 -31.64
C ALA A 86 11.06 -32.99 -32.34
N ARG A 87 11.11 -32.28 -33.47
CA ARG A 87 10.06 -32.23 -34.48
C ARG A 87 9.98 -33.61 -35.14
N THR A 88 8.80 -34.22 -35.15
CA THR A 88 8.47 -35.26 -36.13
C THR A 88 7.07 -35.01 -36.66
N SER A 89 7.04 -34.46 -37.87
CA SER A 89 5.92 -34.47 -38.80
C SER A 89 5.55 -35.91 -39.15
N SER A 90 4.32 -36.32 -38.85
CA SER A 90 3.72 -37.53 -39.40
C SER A 90 2.38 -37.16 -40.03
N THR A 91 2.46 -36.88 -41.31
CA THR A 91 1.35 -36.93 -42.28
C THR A 91 0.67 -38.29 -42.22
N ASN A 92 -0.66 -38.33 -42.08
CA ASN A 92 -1.42 -39.42 -42.68
C ASN A 92 -2.73 -38.92 -43.28
N ALA A 93 -2.86 -39.23 -44.56
CA ALA A 93 -3.84 -38.75 -45.49
C ALA A 93 -5.12 -39.61 -45.43
N ALA A 94 -6.25 -38.93 -45.64
CA ALA A 94 -7.56 -39.52 -45.91
C ALA A 94 -7.60 -40.22 -47.29
N PRO A 95 -8.40 -41.28 -47.46
CA PRO A 95 -8.76 -41.75 -48.79
C PRO A 95 -9.99 -40.99 -49.31
N ARG A 96 -9.83 -40.43 -50.51
CA ARG A 96 -10.93 -39.91 -51.35
C ARG A 96 -11.68 -41.07 -52.01
N ARG A 97 -13.01 -40.96 -52.14
CA ARG A 97 -13.74 -41.49 -53.30
C ARG A 97 -14.69 -40.43 -53.89
N ARG A 98 -14.48 -40.23 -55.19
CA ARG A 98 -15.28 -39.63 -56.28
C ARG A 98 -16.75 -40.13 -56.27
N THR A 99 -17.80 -39.56 -56.86
CA THR A 99 -18.13 -38.50 -57.86
C THR A 99 -19.68 -38.53 -57.91
N SER A 100 -20.46 -37.45 -58.01
CA SER A 100 -20.81 -36.69 -59.23
C SER A 100 -21.97 -35.70 -58.90
N PRO A 101 -22.23 -34.70 -59.76
CA PRO A 101 -23.00 -33.50 -59.44
C PRO A 101 -24.45 -33.58 -59.94
N GLN A 102 -25.41 -33.03 -59.19
CA GLN A 102 -26.75 -32.68 -59.68
C GLN A 102 -27.50 -31.83 -58.65
N GLY A 103 -28.10 -30.72 -59.09
CA GLY A 103 -29.22 -30.09 -58.38
C GLY A 103 -28.93 -28.82 -57.58
N ALA A 104 -28.35 -27.80 -58.21
CA ALA A 104 -28.68 -26.43 -57.82
C ALA A 104 -30.12 -26.13 -58.29
N ALA A 105 -30.89 -25.46 -57.42
CA ALA A 105 -32.27 -25.00 -57.60
C ALA A 105 -33.37 -26.06 -57.39
N LEU A 106 -33.88 -26.12 -56.16
CA LEU A 106 -35.29 -26.33 -55.85
C LEU A 106 -35.59 -25.72 -54.46
N LEU A 107 -36.15 -24.51 -54.53
CA LEU A 107 -37.22 -23.99 -53.67
C LEU A 107 -36.92 -23.70 -52.19
N ASN A 108 -36.69 -22.40 -51.94
CA ASN A 108 -37.29 -21.66 -50.82
C ASN A 108 -38.72 -22.15 -50.56
N ASP A 109 -38.96 -22.94 -49.52
CA ASP A 109 -40.29 -23.07 -48.89
C ASP A 109 -40.23 -23.86 -47.57
N LEU A 110 -39.44 -23.38 -46.61
CA LEU A 110 -39.51 -23.82 -45.20
C LEU A 110 -39.41 -22.58 -44.30
N ASP A 111 -40.20 -21.57 -44.63
CA ASP A 111 -40.36 -20.35 -43.84
C ASP A 111 -41.85 -20.11 -43.59
N GLN A 112 -42.45 -20.98 -42.77
CA GLN A 112 -43.73 -20.77 -42.10
C GLN A 112 -44.06 -22.00 -41.24
N ARG A 113 -43.77 -21.90 -39.94
CA ARG A 113 -44.58 -22.41 -38.80
C ARG A 113 -43.69 -22.56 -37.56
N THR A 114 -43.59 -21.49 -36.79
CA THR A 114 -44.03 -21.43 -35.38
C THR A 114 -43.89 -19.98 -34.92
N ASP A 115 -44.95 -19.18 -35.09
CA ASP A 115 -45.14 -17.95 -34.31
C ASP A 115 -45.52 -18.34 -32.87
N GLY A 116 -44.60 -19.01 -32.18
CA GLY A 116 -44.59 -19.02 -30.73
C GLY A 116 -43.99 -17.68 -30.32
N HIS A 117 -44.83 -16.79 -29.78
CA HIS A 117 -44.34 -15.67 -28.99
C HIS A 117 -43.56 -16.25 -27.81
N ALA A 118 -42.27 -16.52 -28.00
CA ALA A 118 -41.33 -16.67 -26.92
C ALA A 118 -41.20 -15.29 -26.31
N GLU A 119 -42.11 -14.99 -25.38
CA GLU A 119 -42.02 -13.83 -24.52
C GLU A 119 -40.65 -13.91 -23.86
N SER A 120 -39.74 -13.06 -24.32
CA SER A 120 -38.41 -12.95 -23.76
C SER A 120 -38.59 -12.61 -22.29
N VAL A 121 -38.35 -13.60 -21.42
CA VAL A 121 -38.31 -13.37 -19.98
C VAL A 121 -37.33 -12.21 -19.77
N PRO A 122 -37.75 -11.07 -19.21
CA PRO A 122 -36.82 -9.98 -18.95
C PRO A 122 -35.73 -10.54 -18.04
N GLU A 123 -34.48 -10.54 -18.50
CA GLU A 123 -33.35 -10.84 -17.63
C GLU A 123 -33.46 -9.90 -16.41
N PRO A 124 -33.38 -10.42 -15.18
CA PRO A 124 -33.40 -9.57 -14.01
C PRO A 124 -32.29 -8.52 -14.14
N PRO A 125 -32.55 -7.26 -13.73
CA PRO A 125 -31.55 -6.20 -13.86
C PRO A 125 -30.24 -6.64 -13.19
N ALA A 126 -29.12 -6.41 -13.87
CA ALA A 126 -27.80 -6.75 -13.36
C ALA A 126 -27.59 -6.09 -11.97
N GLU A 127 -27.26 -6.90 -10.97
CA GLU A 127 -26.98 -6.47 -9.60
C GLU A 127 -25.91 -5.37 -9.59
N THR A 128 -26.16 -4.25 -8.89
CA THR A 128 -25.15 -3.19 -8.77
C THR A 128 -24.02 -3.62 -7.83
N ALA A 129 -22.85 -2.96 -7.93
CA ALA A 129 -21.72 -3.26 -7.06
C ALA A 129 -22.05 -3.06 -5.56
N LEU A 130 -22.89 -2.06 -5.23
CA LEU A 130 -23.35 -1.83 -3.87
C LEU A 130 -24.30 -2.92 -3.39
N GLN A 131 -25.26 -3.35 -4.22
CA GLN A 131 -26.17 -4.46 -3.89
C GLN A 131 -25.38 -5.75 -3.63
N ALA A 132 -24.38 -6.04 -4.48
CA ALA A 132 -23.48 -7.16 -4.28
C ALA A 132 -22.71 -7.06 -2.95
N ALA A 133 -22.17 -5.88 -2.63
CA ALA A 133 -21.48 -5.65 -1.36
C ALA A 133 -22.40 -5.88 -0.16
N GLN A 134 -23.63 -5.38 -0.19
CA GLN A 134 -24.62 -5.52 0.88
C GLN A 134 -24.98 -6.99 1.12
N ARG A 135 -25.24 -7.74 0.04
CA ARG A 135 -25.54 -9.18 0.11
C ARG A 135 -24.37 -9.98 0.66
N LEU A 136 -23.16 -9.73 0.16
CA LEU A 136 -21.95 -10.40 0.63
C LEU A 136 -21.65 -10.08 2.09
N TRP A 137 -21.83 -8.83 2.50
CA TRP A 137 -21.66 -8.39 3.88
C TRP A 137 -22.65 -9.10 4.81
N ALA A 138 -23.92 -9.17 4.44
CA ALA A 138 -24.95 -9.85 5.22
C ALA A 138 -24.67 -11.36 5.40
N ALA A 139 -24.05 -12.00 4.39
CA ALA A 139 -23.71 -13.41 4.41
C ALA A 139 -22.34 -13.73 5.06
N ARG A 140 -21.55 -12.71 5.43
CA ARG A 140 -20.19 -12.93 5.93
C ARG A 140 -20.20 -13.58 7.32
N THR A 141 -19.21 -14.44 7.57
CA THR A 141 -18.95 -14.96 8.91
C THR A 141 -17.99 -14.01 9.64
N PRO A 142 -18.34 -13.49 10.83
CA PRO A 142 -17.40 -12.74 11.65
C PRO A 142 -16.21 -13.63 12.01
N ALA A 143 -15.00 -13.05 12.00
CA ALA A 143 -13.81 -13.71 12.52
C ALA A 143 -13.27 -12.89 13.68
N THR A 144 -12.84 -13.56 14.74
CA THR A 144 -12.17 -12.94 15.87
C THR A 144 -10.75 -13.45 15.98
N PHE A 145 -9.89 -12.60 16.51
CA PHE A 145 -8.48 -12.91 16.72
C PHE A 145 -8.14 -12.55 18.18
N THR A 146 -7.24 -13.30 18.80
CA THR A 146 -6.80 -13.10 20.18
C THR A 146 -5.80 -11.95 20.26
N ASP A 147 -4.90 -11.84 19.30
CA ASP A 147 -3.88 -10.79 19.22
C ASP A 147 -3.42 -10.50 17.79
N LEU A 148 -2.58 -9.47 17.63
CA LEU A 148 -2.02 -9.08 16.34
C LEU A 148 -1.15 -10.18 15.70
N ALA A 149 -0.52 -11.07 16.47
CA ALA A 149 0.31 -12.14 15.92
C ALA A 149 -0.57 -13.20 15.26
N GLN A 150 -1.66 -13.62 15.91
CA GLN A 150 -2.64 -14.51 15.33
C GLN A 150 -3.30 -13.88 14.09
N LEU A 151 -3.66 -12.60 14.16
CA LEU A 151 -4.22 -11.88 13.01
C LEU A 151 -3.27 -11.90 11.81
N ARG A 152 -1.98 -11.61 12.04
CA ARG A 152 -0.94 -11.67 11.00
C ARG A 152 -0.82 -13.05 10.37
N GLN A 153 -0.82 -14.10 11.21
CA GLN A 153 -0.74 -15.47 10.72
C GLN A 153 -1.95 -15.82 9.85
N GLN A 154 -3.17 -15.52 10.32
CA GLN A 154 -4.40 -15.78 9.57
C GLN A 154 -4.46 -14.98 8.27
N ALA A 155 -3.97 -13.73 8.26
CA ALA A 155 -3.88 -12.94 7.04
C ALA A 155 -2.88 -13.54 6.04
N ALA A 156 -1.73 -14.05 6.53
CA ALA A 156 -0.71 -14.69 5.69
C ALA A 156 -1.25 -15.95 5.01
N ASP A 157 -2.03 -16.75 5.73
CA ASP A 157 -2.62 -18.01 5.24
C ASP A 157 -3.91 -17.79 4.42
N CYS A 158 -4.48 -16.58 4.43
CA CYS A 158 -5.76 -16.30 3.80
C CYS A 158 -5.72 -16.42 2.26
N THR A 159 -6.62 -17.23 1.71
CA THR A 159 -6.84 -17.44 0.26
C THR A 159 -8.26 -17.05 -0.20
N ALA A 160 -9.02 -16.32 0.63
CA ALA A 160 -10.43 -16.03 0.43
C ALA A 160 -10.77 -15.18 -0.82
N CYS A 161 -9.77 -14.53 -1.44
CA CYS A 161 -9.96 -13.79 -2.69
C CYS A 161 -8.73 -13.89 -3.59
N LYS A 162 -8.87 -13.54 -4.87
CA LYS A 162 -7.80 -13.68 -5.89
C LYS A 162 -6.50 -12.92 -5.58
N LEU A 163 -6.56 -11.86 -4.76
CA LEU A 163 -5.39 -11.04 -4.43
C LEU A 163 -4.30 -11.80 -3.67
N HIS A 164 -4.61 -12.96 -3.08
CA HIS A 164 -3.59 -13.80 -2.44
C HIS A 164 -2.51 -14.26 -3.42
N GLY A 165 -2.83 -14.41 -4.71
CA GLY A 165 -1.86 -14.76 -5.75
C GLY A 165 -1.02 -13.59 -6.26
N GLU A 166 -1.35 -12.35 -5.88
CA GLU A 166 -0.63 -11.14 -6.33
C GLU A 166 0.36 -10.60 -5.28
N ARG A 167 0.12 -10.88 -4.00
CA ARG A 167 0.96 -10.38 -2.91
C ARG A 167 2.28 -11.15 -2.79
N LYS A 168 3.32 -10.49 -2.29
CA LYS A 168 4.48 -11.17 -1.71
C LYS A 168 4.15 -11.65 -0.29
N GLN A 169 3.41 -10.84 0.46
CA GLN A 169 2.89 -11.19 1.78
C GLN A 169 1.59 -10.45 2.09
N ALA A 170 0.81 -10.99 3.03
CA ALA A 170 -0.31 -10.25 3.57
C ALA A 170 0.18 -9.31 4.69
N LEU A 171 -0.36 -8.09 4.73
CA LEU A 171 0.08 -7.07 5.67
C LEU A 171 -1.03 -6.71 6.66
N ALA A 172 -0.70 -6.84 7.94
CA ALA A 172 -1.54 -6.35 9.04
C ALA A 172 -1.16 -4.93 9.44
N GLY A 173 -2.06 -4.29 10.19
CA GLY A 173 -1.83 -2.99 10.80
C GLY A 173 -0.69 -2.99 11.82
N ASN A 174 -0.23 -1.79 12.12
CA ASN A 174 0.82 -1.52 13.10
C ASN A 174 0.58 -0.18 13.81
N GLY A 175 1.18 -0.02 15.00
CA GLY A 175 1.09 1.21 15.79
C GLY A 175 0.37 1.01 17.11
N ALA A 176 -0.24 2.09 17.60
CA ALA A 176 -0.81 2.17 18.94
C ALA A 176 -2.08 1.32 19.10
N LEU A 177 -2.21 0.63 20.23
CA LEU A 177 -3.44 -0.05 20.66
C LEU A 177 -3.60 0.21 22.18
N PRO A 178 -4.54 1.06 22.62
CA PRO A 178 -5.46 1.88 21.82
C PRO A 178 -4.75 3.02 21.06
N ALA A 179 -5.42 3.62 20.09
CA ALA A 179 -4.94 4.75 19.28
C ALA A 179 -5.88 5.96 19.38
N GLN A 180 -5.35 7.17 19.16
CA GLN A 180 -6.19 8.36 18.98
C GLN A 180 -6.79 8.42 17.57
N VAL A 181 -6.01 8.01 16.57
CA VAL A 181 -6.43 8.00 15.16
C VAL A 181 -6.08 6.67 14.53
N LEU A 182 -7.00 6.15 13.72
CA LEU A 182 -6.72 5.05 12.81
C LEU A 182 -6.54 5.61 11.39
N VAL A 183 -5.37 5.37 10.81
CA VAL A 183 -5.06 5.69 9.42
C VAL A 183 -5.33 4.46 8.57
N LEU A 184 -6.15 4.61 7.53
CA LEU A 184 -6.60 3.52 6.68
C LEU A 184 -6.29 3.82 5.21
N SER A 185 -5.45 3.03 4.57
CA SER A 185 -5.38 2.98 3.10
C SER A 185 -6.33 1.92 2.55
N LEU A 186 -6.65 1.97 1.25
CA LEU A 186 -7.46 0.92 0.63
C LEU A 186 -6.68 -0.40 0.47
N ASN A 187 -5.40 -0.29 0.10
CA ASN A 187 -4.51 -1.42 -0.09
C ASN A 187 -3.07 -1.02 0.28
N PRO A 188 -2.18 -2.00 0.53
CA PRO A 188 -0.76 -1.71 0.71
C PRO A 188 -0.14 -1.21 -0.59
N ALA A 189 0.94 -0.44 -0.48
CA ALA A 189 1.75 -0.08 -1.64
C ALA A 189 2.71 -1.22 -2.01
N LEU A 190 3.21 -1.23 -3.25
CA LEU A 190 4.25 -2.19 -3.67
C LEU A 190 5.47 -2.19 -2.73
N HIS A 191 5.89 -1.00 -2.28
CA HIS A 191 6.99 -0.87 -1.34
C HIS A 191 6.69 -1.48 0.03
N ASP A 192 5.45 -1.40 0.51
CA ASP A 192 5.05 -2.02 1.78
C ASP A 192 5.11 -3.56 1.68
N ASP A 193 4.73 -4.09 0.52
CA ASP A 193 4.86 -5.52 0.21
C ASP A 193 6.31 -5.97 0.14
N ASP A 194 7.22 -5.10 -0.30
CA ASP A 194 8.65 -5.42 -0.36
C ASP A 194 9.29 -5.42 1.03
N THR A 195 8.91 -4.46 1.89
CA THR A 195 9.47 -4.23 3.22
C THR A 195 8.77 -4.99 4.35
N CYS A 196 7.69 -5.71 4.05
CA CYS A 196 6.88 -6.40 5.07
C CYS A 196 6.16 -5.48 6.06
N GLN A 197 5.97 -4.20 5.72
CA GLN A 197 5.43 -3.22 6.65
C GLN A 197 4.63 -2.12 5.95
N LEU A 198 3.39 -1.91 6.42
CA LEU A 198 2.53 -0.82 5.95
C LEU A 198 3.12 0.55 6.26
N PHE A 199 2.96 1.47 5.29
CA PHE A 199 3.44 2.85 5.36
C PHE A 199 4.93 2.95 5.64
N SER A 200 5.72 2.18 4.90
CA SER A 200 7.18 2.23 4.97
C SER A 200 7.77 3.28 4.03
N GLY A 201 9.07 3.55 4.17
CA GLY A 201 9.84 4.39 3.25
C GLY A 201 9.38 5.84 3.18
N SER A 202 9.37 6.41 1.96
CA SER A 202 9.06 7.82 1.72
C SER A 202 7.57 8.15 1.96
N HIS A 203 6.66 7.20 1.70
CA HIS A 203 5.24 7.38 1.94
C HIS A 203 4.94 7.48 3.44
N GLY A 204 5.52 6.58 4.24
CA GLY A 204 5.45 6.62 5.70
C GLY A 204 6.00 7.91 6.26
N ARG A 205 7.21 8.29 5.85
CA ARG A 205 7.84 9.53 6.30
C ARG A 205 7.00 10.77 6.01
N LEU A 206 6.36 10.85 4.83
CA LEU A 206 5.45 11.94 4.53
C LEU A 206 4.20 11.91 5.43
N LEU A 207 3.61 10.73 5.63
CA LEU A 207 2.46 10.56 6.54
C LEU A 207 2.81 11.05 7.95
N ASP A 208 3.95 10.61 8.49
CA ASP A 208 4.42 11.00 9.82
C ASP A 208 4.64 12.52 9.91
N ASN A 209 5.25 13.12 8.90
CA ASN A 209 5.43 14.58 8.84
C ASN A 209 4.09 15.34 8.81
N MET A 210 3.08 14.82 8.09
CA MET A 210 1.75 15.43 8.04
C MET A 210 1.03 15.34 9.39
N LEU A 211 1.12 14.21 10.07
CA LEU A 211 0.55 14.02 11.41
C LEU A 211 1.26 14.90 12.44
N ALA A 212 2.60 14.95 12.40
CA ALA A 212 3.39 15.81 13.27
C ALA A 212 3.07 17.31 13.08
N ALA A 213 2.80 17.74 11.83
CA ALA A 213 2.46 19.13 11.52
C ALA A 213 1.14 19.59 12.18
N ILE A 214 0.25 18.66 12.55
CA ILE A 214 -0.96 18.94 13.34
C ILE A 214 -0.84 18.52 14.80
N GLY A 215 0.38 18.27 15.28
CA GLY A 215 0.66 17.91 16.67
C GLY A 215 0.15 16.53 17.07
N LEU A 216 0.01 15.59 16.12
CA LEU A 216 -0.25 14.18 16.42
C LEU A 216 1.06 13.39 16.42
N ASP A 217 1.32 12.73 17.55
CA ASP A 217 2.45 11.82 17.68
C ASP A 217 2.19 10.53 16.89
N ALA A 218 3.17 10.10 16.11
CA ALA A 218 3.17 8.83 15.39
C ALA A 218 2.94 7.63 16.33
N ALA A 219 3.35 7.74 17.61
CA ALA A 219 3.13 6.74 18.64
C ALA A 219 1.68 6.66 19.16
N SER A 220 0.83 7.62 18.79
CA SER A 220 -0.60 7.65 19.15
C SER A 220 -1.52 7.15 18.02
N VAL A 221 -0.94 6.68 16.92
CA VAL A 221 -1.66 6.35 15.68
C VAL A 221 -1.54 4.86 15.37
N PHE A 222 -2.66 4.26 14.98
CA PHE A 222 -2.69 2.93 14.36
C PHE A 222 -2.81 3.08 12.85
N ARG A 223 -1.99 2.36 12.08
CA ARG A 223 -1.95 2.43 10.62
C ARG A 223 -2.29 1.07 10.04
N THR A 224 -3.24 1.02 9.10
CA THR A 224 -3.68 -0.21 8.46
C THR A 224 -4.17 0.03 7.02
N ALA A 225 -4.50 -1.05 6.32
CA ALA A 225 -5.01 -1.04 4.95
C ALA A 225 -6.25 -1.93 4.85
N TRP A 226 -7.33 -1.52 4.18
CA TRP A 226 -8.55 -2.33 4.09
C TRP A 226 -8.25 -3.74 3.57
N LEU A 227 -7.61 -3.82 2.40
CA LEU A 227 -7.11 -5.06 1.82
C LEU A 227 -5.77 -5.41 2.43
N ARG A 228 -5.60 -6.69 2.77
CA ARG A 228 -4.34 -7.23 3.32
C ARG A 228 -3.29 -7.50 2.24
N CYS A 229 -3.73 -7.61 1.00
CA CYS A 229 -2.92 -8.02 -0.15
C CYS A 229 -2.61 -6.83 -1.04
N THR A 230 -1.42 -6.81 -1.63
CA THR A 230 -0.99 -5.77 -2.56
C THR A 230 -1.44 -6.10 -3.98
N PRO A 231 -2.43 -5.40 -4.56
CA PRO A 231 -2.81 -5.62 -5.94
C PRO A 231 -1.70 -5.19 -6.90
N ARG A 232 -1.33 -6.06 -7.83
CA ARG A 232 -0.31 -5.81 -8.88
C ARG A 232 -0.92 -5.65 -10.26
N ILE A 233 -2.11 -6.21 -10.49
CA ILE A 233 -2.79 -6.16 -11.79
C ILE A 233 -3.75 -4.96 -11.87
N SER A 234 -4.59 -4.78 -10.85
CA SER A 234 -5.62 -3.74 -10.84
C SER A 234 -5.76 -3.13 -9.44
N LEU A 235 -5.63 -1.81 -9.35
CA LEU A 235 -5.89 -1.08 -8.10
C LEU A 235 -7.39 -0.98 -7.75
N LYS A 236 -8.29 -1.31 -8.70
CA LYS A 236 -9.73 -1.34 -8.44
C LYS A 236 -10.08 -2.69 -7.81
N SER A 237 -10.47 -2.65 -6.54
CA SER A 237 -11.01 -3.79 -5.81
C SER A 237 -12.50 -4.00 -6.05
N SER A 238 -12.91 -5.26 -6.13
CA SER A 238 -14.29 -5.71 -6.22
C SER A 238 -14.97 -5.77 -4.85
N PRO A 239 -16.32 -5.72 -4.79
CA PRO A 239 -17.06 -5.91 -3.54
C PRO A 239 -16.68 -7.20 -2.80
N ALA A 240 -16.47 -8.30 -3.52
CA ALA A 240 -16.08 -9.58 -2.93
C ALA A 240 -14.71 -9.53 -2.25
N GLU A 241 -13.71 -8.90 -2.87
CA GLU A 241 -12.38 -8.73 -2.26
C GLU A 241 -12.45 -7.86 -1.00
N GLN A 242 -13.25 -6.80 -1.04
CA GLN A 242 -13.39 -5.87 0.07
C GLN A 242 -14.11 -6.54 1.26
N VAL A 243 -15.21 -7.25 1.02
CA VAL A 243 -15.93 -7.97 2.09
C VAL A 243 -15.08 -9.11 2.65
N ALA A 244 -14.36 -9.87 1.81
CA ALA A 244 -13.51 -10.97 2.26
C ALA A 244 -12.41 -10.53 3.25
N CYS A 245 -11.90 -9.30 3.12
CA CYS A 245 -10.87 -8.76 4.04
C CYS A 245 -11.43 -8.05 5.27
N ALA A 246 -12.75 -7.81 5.34
CA ALA A 246 -13.34 -6.91 6.33
C ALA A 246 -13.09 -7.34 7.79
N ALA A 247 -13.13 -8.65 8.07
CA ALA A 247 -12.97 -9.16 9.44
C ALA A 247 -11.63 -8.78 10.09
N PHE A 248 -10.56 -8.66 9.29
CA PHE A 248 -9.26 -8.20 9.79
C PHE A 248 -9.33 -6.74 10.26
N LEU A 249 -10.00 -5.88 9.49
CA LEU A 249 -10.17 -4.48 9.83
C LEU A 249 -11.16 -4.29 11.00
N GLU A 250 -12.23 -5.09 11.07
CA GLU A 250 -13.16 -5.11 12.21
C GLU A 250 -12.42 -5.39 13.53
N GLN A 251 -11.51 -6.37 13.52
CA GLN A 251 -10.71 -6.68 14.70
C GLN A 251 -9.71 -5.56 15.04
N GLU A 252 -8.97 -5.06 14.05
CA GLU A 252 -8.01 -3.96 14.26
C GLU A 252 -8.71 -2.70 14.79
N TRP A 253 -9.91 -2.41 14.29
CA TRP A 253 -10.78 -1.36 14.79
C TRP A 253 -11.15 -1.58 16.26
N ALA A 254 -11.60 -2.79 16.61
CA ALA A 254 -12.01 -3.13 17.96
C ALA A 254 -10.87 -2.99 18.98
N TRP A 255 -9.63 -3.29 18.59
CA TRP A 255 -8.46 -3.08 19.44
C TRP A 255 -7.97 -1.64 19.46
N ALA A 256 -8.00 -0.95 18.33
CA ALA A 256 -7.48 0.42 18.23
C ALA A 256 -8.39 1.43 18.93
N GLN A 257 -9.70 1.20 18.94
CA GLN A 257 -10.71 2.10 19.55
C GLN A 257 -10.46 3.59 19.25
N PRO A 258 -10.25 3.98 17.98
CA PRO A 258 -9.81 5.32 17.64
C PRO A 258 -10.93 6.35 17.81
N LYS A 259 -10.54 7.60 18.10
CA LYS A 259 -11.48 8.74 18.17
C LYS A 259 -11.83 9.30 16.79
N ALA A 260 -10.98 9.09 15.79
CA ALA A 260 -11.20 9.52 14.41
C ALA A 260 -10.46 8.60 13.42
N VAL A 261 -10.90 8.65 12.15
CA VAL A 261 -10.32 7.85 11.06
C VAL A 261 -9.80 8.75 9.95
N LEU A 262 -8.55 8.52 9.51
CA LEU A 262 -7.97 9.18 8.35
C LEU A 262 -7.88 8.18 7.19
N LEU A 263 -8.76 8.35 6.20
CA LEU A 263 -8.88 7.55 4.99
C LEU A 263 -7.93 8.09 3.90
N LEU A 264 -7.04 7.25 3.40
CA LEU A 264 -5.99 7.64 2.45
C LEU A 264 -6.29 7.13 1.04
N GLY A 265 -6.64 8.06 0.14
CA GLY A 265 -6.83 7.84 -1.30
C GLY A 265 -8.27 7.97 -1.77
N ASP A 266 -8.44 8.18 -3.08
CA ASP A 266 -9.76 8.40 -3.69
C ASP A 266 -10.63 7.15 -3.77
N GLY A 267 -10.07 5.96 -3.52
CA GLY A 267 -10.84 4.72 -3.41
C GLY A 267 -11.94 4.80 -2.34
N PHE A 268 -11.74 5.63 -1.30
CA PHE A 268 -12.75 5.87 -0.26
C PHE A 268 -13.88 6.82 -0.69
N ARG A 269 -13.81 7.38 -1.91
CA ARG A 269 -14.91 8.14 -2.50
C ARG A 269 -15.90 7.26 -3.24
N ASP A 270 -15.54 6.00 -3.53
CA ASP A 270 -16.44 5.02 -4.13
C ASP A 270 -17.59 4.66 -3.17
N GLU A 271 -18.79 4.50 -3.72
CA GLU A 271 -20.01 4.26 -2.94
C GLU A 271 -19.93 2.96 -2.12
N VAL A 272 -19.35 1.90 -2.67
CA VAL A 272 -19.19 0.62 -1.97
C VAL A 272 -18.27 0.78 -0.77
N GLN A 273 -17.13 1.47 -0.97
CA GLN A 273 -16.17 1.72 0.11
C GLN A 273 -16.74 2.62 1.20
N GLN A 274 -17.46 3.69 0.84
CA GLN A 274 -18.13 4.54 1.82
C GLN A 274 -19.14 3.75 2.65
N TRP A 275 -19.91 2.86 2.00
CA TRP A 275 -20.88 2.03 2.70
C TRP A 275 -20.20 1.03 3.65
N LEU A 276 -19.17 0.33 3.19
CA LEU A 276 -18.43 -0.68 3.96
C LEU A 276 -17.72 -0.06 5.17
N VAL A 277 -17.02 1.07 4.99
CA VAL A 277 -16.35 1.77 6.09
C VAL A 277 -17.34 2.11 7.20
N LYS A 278 -18.52 2.62 6.86
CA LYS A 278 -19.58 2.95 7.83
C LYS A 278 -20.08 1.73 8.61
N GLN A 279 -20.02 0.53 8.06
CA GLN A 279 -20.42 -0.69 8.79
C GLN A 279 -19.47 -1.00 9.97
N ILE A 280 -18.19 -0.64 9.84
CA ILE A 280 -17.17 -0.91 10.86
C ILE A 280 -17.04 0.26 11.82
N ILE A 281 -16.93 1.48 11.30
CA ILE A 281 -16.59 2.66 12.11
C ILE A 281 -17.81 3.34 12.72
N GLY A 282 -19.01 3.01 12.25
CA GLY A 282 -20.27 3.61 12.71
C GLY A 282 -20.26 5.14 12.59
N PRO A 283 -20.60 5.88 13.67
CA PRO A 283 -20.66 7.33 13.66
C PRO A 283 -19.30 8.02 13.83
N THR A 284 -18.20 7.27 14.00
CA THR A 284 -16.89 7.87 14.27
C THR A 284 -16.46 8.80 13.13
N PRO A 285 -15.99 10.02 13.43
CA PRO A 285 -15.57 10.97 12.40
C PRO A 285 -14.49 10.40 11.49
N CYS A 286 -14.68 10.55 10.17
CA CYS A 286 -13.71 10.14 9.16
C CYS A 286 -13.36 11.26 8.18
N PHE A 287 -12.12 11.27 7.73
CA PHE A 287 -11.55 12.31 6.88
C PHE A 287 -10.85 11.67 5.68
N ILE A 288 -11.09 12.16 4.46
CA ILE A 288 -10.46 11.61 3.25
C ILE A 288 -9.35 12.54 2.77
N LEU A 289 -8.16 11.98 2.56
CA LEU A 289 -6.96 12.69 2.12
C LEU A 289 -6.31 11.94 0.96
N PRO A 290 -5.73 12.63 -0.06
CA PRO A 290 -4.97 11.93 -1.09
C PRO A 290 -3.85 11.08 -0.49
N HIS A 291 -3.64 9.88 -1.02
CA HIS A 291 -2.63 8.97 -0.49
C HIS A 291 -1.22 9.62 -0.52
N PRO A 292 -0.33 9.42 0.47
CA PRO A 292 1.02 10.01 0.48
C PRO A 292 1.82 9.77 -0.81
N ALA A 293 1.65 8.59 -1.42
CA ALA A 293 2.22 8.26 -2.73
C ALA A 293 1.78 9.22 -3.86
N VAL A 294 0.52 9.65 -3.85
CA VAL A 294 -0.01 10.65 -4.79
C VAL A 294 0.55 12.03 -4.46
N LEU A 295 0.58 12.40 -3.18
CA LEU A 295 1.12 13.70 -2.74
C LEU A 295 2.60 13.90 -3.04
N LEU A 296 3.41 12.83 -3.02
CA LEU A 296 4.82 12.90 -3.43
C LEU A 296 4.97 13.12 -4.94
N ARG A 297 4.12 12.50 -5.76
CA ARG A 297 4.12 12.69 -7.22
C ARG A 297 3.49 14.02 -7.64
N GLN A 298 2.55 14.53 -6.84
CA GLN A 298 1.80 15.75 -7.11
C GLN A 298 1.80 16.68 -5.88
N PRO A 299 2.92 17.40 -5.61
CA PRO A 299 3.07 18.20 -4.41
C PRO A 299 2.02 19.31 -4.22
N LEU A 300 1.42 19.80 -5.31
CA LEU A 300 0.37 20.83 -5.25
C LEU A 300 -0.87 20.36 -4.46
N LEU A 301 -1.14 19.05 -4.42
CA LEU A 301 -2.25 18.48 -3.66
C LEU A 301 -2.04 18.57 -2.14
N LYS A 302 -0.81 18.84 -1.66
CA LYS A 302 -0.55 19.03 -0.22
C LYS A 302 -1.31 20.22 0.35
N ALA A 303 -1.49 21.29 -0.44
CA ALA A 303 -2.29 22.44 -0.03
C ALA A 303 -3.77 22.06 0.19
N GLN A 304 -4.30 21.12 -0.61
CA GLN A 304 -5.67 20.62 -0.46
C GLN A 304 -5.82 19.65 0.72
N ALA A 305 -4.76 18.92 1.06
CA ALA A 305 -4.73 18.03 2.21
C ALA A 305 -4.72 18.79 3.55
N TRP A 306 -4.18 20.01 3.58
CA TRP A 306 -3.98 20.77 4.82
C TRP A 306 -5.29 21.09 5.57
N PRO A 307 -6.35 21.63 4.95
CA PRO A 307 -7.61 21.87 5.65
C PRO A 307 -8.23 20.61 6.26
N VAL A 308 -8.04 19.45 5.63
CA VAL A 308 -8.53 18.16 6.13
C VAL A 308 -7.78 17.75 7.40
N LEU A 309 -6.46 17.93 7.43
CA LEU A 309 -5.64 17.68 8.61
C LEU A 309 -6.01 18.63 9.76
N GLN A 310 -6.28 19.90 9.46
CA GLN A 310 -6.75 20.86 10.47
C GLN A 310 -8.12 20.47 11.03
N ALA A 311 -9.04 20.02 10.18
CA ALA A 311 -10.34 19.54 10.61
C ALA A 311 -10.22 18.29 11.51
N LEU A 312 -9.38 17.33 11.13
CA LEU A 312 -9.05 16.16 11.97
C LEU A 312 -8.55 16.61 13.34
N ARG A 313 -7.60 17.55 13.38
CA ARG A 313 -7.07 18.04 14.66
C ARG A 313 -8.14 18.70 15.52
N SER A 314 -8.93 19.60 14.93
CA SER A 314 -10.05 20.24 15.62
C SER A 314 -11.01 19.21 16.20
N THR A 315 -11.37 18.16 15.46
CA THR A 315 -12.24 17.10 15.96
C THR A 315 -11.63 16.36 17.16
N LEU A 316 -10.33 16.10 17.16
CA LEU A 316 -9.66 15.45 18.29
C LEU A 316 -9.60 16.32 19.54
N ASP A 317 -9.46 17.64 19.37
CA ASP A 317 -9.47 18.60 20.49
C ASP A 317 -10.83 18.71 21.17
N HIS A 318 -11.92 18.52 20.42
CA HIS A 318 -13.29 18.56 20.93
C HIS A 318 -13.86 17.18 21.28
N ALA A 319 -13.11 16.10 21.03
CA ALA A 319 -13.56 14.75 21.37
C ALA A 319 -13.60 14.62 22.90
N PRO A 320 -14.72 14.17 23.50
CA PRO A 320 -14.80 13.96 24.93
C PRO A 320 -13.65 13.05 25.38
N GLN A 321 -12.93 13.45 26.42
CA GLN A 321 -11.92 12.58 27.00
C GLN A 321 -12.65 11.41 27.66
N ALA A 322 -12.30 10.18 27.27
CA ALA A 322 -12.84 8.98 27.90
C ALA A 322 -12.35 8.97 29.35
N THR A 323 -13.29 9.19 30.27
CA THR A 323 -13.08 9.18 31.73
C THR A 323 -12.87 7.76 32.24
#